data_AF-A0A5D4KHG0-F1
#
_entry.id   AF-A0A5D4KHG0-F1
#
_cell.length_a   1.000
_cell.length_b   1.000
_cell.length_c   1.000
_cell.angle_alpha   90.00
_cell.angle_beta   90.00
_cell.angle_gamma   90.00
#
_symmetry.space_group_name_H-M   'P 1'
#
loop_
_entity.id
_entity.type
_entity.pdbx_description
1 polymer ?
#
loop_
_entity_poly.entity_id
_entity_poly.type
_entity_poly.pdbx_seq_one_letter_code
_entity_poly.pdbx_strand_id
1 'polypeptide(L)'
;METIKKNINDKIIDYKRFAFVLISLSVFLYLGAVLPVEEKTLFKTYMLMGGTVTMLGFSGLFFYQAARLKKKLTEMDDEQVNM
;
A
#
# COMPACT_ATOMS: atom_id res chain seq x y z
N MET A 1 -23.38 -8.05 14.52
CA MET A 1 -22.26 -7.11 14.71
C MET A 1 -20.90 -7.75 14.40
N GLU A 2 -20.67 -9.02 14.78
CA GLU A 2 -19.46 -9.79 14.45
C GLU A 2 -19.10 -9.82 12.95
N THR A 3 -20.07 -10.05 12.07
CA THR A 3 -19.86 -10.10 10.62
C THR A 3 -19.35 -8.78 10.05
N ILE A 4 -19.80 -7.64 10.58
CA ILE A 4 -19.34 -6.32 10.13
C ILE A 4 -17.89 -6.10 10.56
N LYS A 5 -17.54 -6.44 11.81
CA LYS A 5 -16.17 -6.32 12.33
C LYS A 5 -15.21 -7.20 11.54
N LYS A 6 -15.59 -8.45 11.27
CA LYS A 6 -14.83 -9.37 10.42
C LYS A 6 -14.60 -8.78 9.02
N ASN A 7 -15.64 -8.28 8.36
CA ASN A 7 -15.52 -7.68 7.03
C ASN A 7 -14.59 -6.45 7.02
N ILE A 8 -14.61 -5.62 8.06
CA ILE A 8 -13.69 -4.48 8.20
C ILE A 8 -12.26 -4.97 8.36
N ASN A 9 -12.03 -6.00 9.19
CA ASN A 9 -10.71 -6.57 9.40
C ASN A 9 -10.14 -7.20 8.12
N ASP A 10 -10.94 -7.98 7.40
CA ASP A 10 -10.56 -8.57 6.12
C ASP A 10 -10.15 -7.47 5.13
N LYS A 11 -10.93 -6.38 5.07
CA LYS A 11 -10.60 -5.22 4.22
C LYS A 11 -9.29 -4.51 4.63
N ILE A 12 -8.99 -4.44 5.93
CA ILE A 12 -7.69 -3.91 6.42
C ILE A 12 -6.55 -4.81 5.95
N ILE A 13 -6.72 -6.13 6.03
CA ILE A 13 -5.72 -7.11 5.59
C ILE A 13 -5.46 -6.95 4.09
N ASP A 14 -6.52 -6.82 3.29
CA ASP A 14 -6.40 -6.64 1.84
C ASP A 14 -5.65 -5.35 1.49
N TYR A 15 -6.01 -4.21 2.10
CA TYR A 15 -5.29 -2.95 1.86
C TYR A 15 -3.80 -3.06 2.18
N LYS A 16 -3.44 -3.74 3.29
CA LYS A 16 -2.03 -3.96 3.64
C LYS A 16 -1.32 -4.86 2.63
N ARG A 17 -1.98 -5.91 2.13
CA ARG A 17 -1.43 -6.79 1.10
C ARG A 17 -1.18 -6.03 -0.20
N PHE A 18 -2.15 -5.25 -0.68
CA PHE A 18 -1.96 -4.41 -1.87
C PHE A 18 -0.84 -3.39 -1.66
N ALA A 19 -0.79 -2.73 -0.51
CA ALA A 19 0.29 -1.78 -0.20
C ALA A 19 1.67 -2.45 -0.26
N PHE A 20 1.80 -3.65 0.31
CA PHE A 20 3.05 -4.42 0.29
C PHE A 20 3.45 -4.83 -1.14
N VAL A 21 2.52 -5.35 -1.94
CA VAL A 21 2.77 -5.72 -3.35
C VAL A 21 3.27 -4.51 -4.15
N LEU A 22 2.66 -3.34 -3.97
CA LEU A 22 3.08 -2.11 -4.64
C LEU A 22 4.49 -1.66 -4.22
N ILE A 23 4.85 -1.81 -2.94
CA ILE A 23 6.23 -1.56 -2.49
C ILE A 23 7.19 -2.53 -3.16
N SER A 24 6.90 -3.83 -3.16
CA SER A 24 7.76 -4.82 -3.80
C SER A 24 7.95 -4.49 -5.28
N LEU A 25 6.88 -4.12 -5.98
CA LEU A 25 6.95 -3.69 -7.38
C LEU A 25 7.80 -2.42 -7.55
N SER A 26 7.66 -1.43 -6.67
CA SER A 26 8.47 -0.21 -6.70
C SER A 26 9.96 -0.49 -6.51
N VAL A 27 10.32 -1.48 -5.68
CA VAL A 27 11.72 -1.90 -5.50
C VAL A 27 12.27 -2.46 -6.81
N PHE A 28 11.52 -3.32 -7.50
CA PHE A 28 11.97 -3.85 -8.80
C PHE A 28 12.10 -2.75 -9.86
N LEU A 29 11.16 -1.79 -9.91
CA LEU A 29 11.26 -0.65 -10.81
C LEU A 29 12.49 0.22 -10.51
N TYR A 30 12.78 0.46 -9.24
CA TYR A 30 13.95 1.21 -8.80
C TYR A 30 15.25 0.49 -9.14
N LEU A 31 15.33 -0.82 -8.89
CA LEU A 31 16.48 -1.64 -9.31
C LEU A 31 16.67 -1.55 -10.82
N GLY A 32 15.58 -1.69 -11.59
CA GLY A 32 15.59 -1.49 -13.04
C GLY A 32 16.06 -0.09 -13.44
N ALA A 33 15.80 0.95 -12.63
CA ALA A 33 16.23 2.33 -12.86
C ALA A 33 17.69 2.61 -12.48
N VAL A 34 18.27 1.89 -11.52
CA VAL A 34 19.65 2.11 -11.05
C VAL A 34 20.67 1.21 -11.76
N LEU A 35 20.28 0.01 -12.19
CA LEU A 35 21.20 -0.90 -12.85
C LEU A 35 21.72 -0.30 -14.17
N PRO A 36 23.04 -0.34 -14.41
CA PRO A 36 23.64 0.08 -15.66
C PRO A 36 23.36 -0.98 -16.74
N VAL A 37 22.65 -0.60 -17.79
CA VAL A 37 22.35 -1.46 -18.94
C VAL A 37 22.76 -0.69 -20.19
N GLU A 38 23.55 -1.32 -21.05
CA GLU A 38 24.24 -0.66 -22.19
C GLU A 38 23.28 0.04 -23.18
N GLU A 39 21.99 -0.34 -23.22
CA GLU A 39 20.95 0.26 -24.09
C GLU A 39 19.91 1.13 -23.36
N LYS A 40 20.23 1.58 -22.14
CA LYS A 40 19.27 2.31 -21.32
C LYS A 40 19.25 3.80 -21.65
N THR A 41 18.19 4.20 -22.36
CA THR A 41 17.95 5.61 -22.67
C THR A 41 17.51 6.38 -21.42
N LEU A 42 17.79 7.70 -21.38
CA LEU A 42 17.31 8.59 -20.31
C LEU A 42 15.79 8.51 -20.13
N PHE A 43 15.05 8.40 -21.23
CA PHE A 43 13.59 8.25 -21.19
C PHE A 43 13.15 6.98 -20.44
N LYS A 44 13.78 5.82 -20.70
CA LYS A 44 13.48 4.58 -19.97
C LYS A 44 13.79 4.73 -18.47
N THR A 45 14.90 5.39 -18.13
CA THR A 45 15.25 5.67 -16.72
C THR A 45 14.20 6.55 -16.04
N TYR A 46 13.80 7.66 -16.65
CA TYR A 46 12.76 8.54 -16.10
C TYR A 46 11.41 7.83 -15.97
N MET A 47 11.05 6.98 -16.93
CA MET A 47 9.83 6.17 -16.86
C MET A 47 9.85 5.20 -15.66
N LEU A 48 10.96 4.50 -15.44
CA LEU A 48 11.12 3.59 -14.30
C LEU A 48 11.12 4.33 -12.95
N MET A 49 11.79 5.49 -12.87
CA MET A 49 11.79 6.33 -11.67
C MET A 49 10.40 6.90 -11.39
N GLY A 50 9.71 7.41 -12.42
CA GLY A 50 8.34 7.89 -12.31
C GLY A 50 7.39 6.80 -11.82
N GLY A 51 7.47 5.60 -12.43
CA GLY A 51 6.71 4.44 -11.99
C GLY A 51 7.00 4.04 -10.54
N THR A 52 8.26 4.10 -10.11
CA THR A 52 8.65 3.84 -8.71
C THR A 52 7.91 4.79 -7.75
N VAL A 53 7.97 6.09 -8.02
CA VAL A 53 7.31 7.11 -7.19
C VAL A 53 5.79 6.92 -7.18
N THR A 54 5.18 6.62 -8.33
CA THR A 54 3.74 6.35 -8.43
C THR A 54 3.34 5.13 -7.60
N MET A 55 4.06 4.01 -7.70
CA MET A 55 3.77 2.79 -6.93
C MET A 55 3.93 3.01 -5.42
N LEU A 56 4.96 3.74 -5.00
CA LEU A 56 5.15 4.13 -3.60
C LEU A 56 4.01 5.03 -3.10
N GLY A 57 3.60 6.03 -3.90
CA GLY A 57 2.47 6.89 -3.60
C GLY A 57 1.17 6.10 -3.39
N PHE A 58 0.84 5.17 -4.30
CA PHE A 58 -0.32 4.31 -4.15
C PHE A 58 -0.23 3.37 -2.96
N SER A 59 0.96 2.83 -2.66
CA SER A 59 1.17 2.02 -1.45
C SER A 59 0.88 2.82 -0.18
N GLY A 60 1.41 4.05 -0.09
CA GLY A 60 1.14 4.96 1.01
C GLY A 60 -0.35 5.23 1.20
N LEU A 61 -1.10 5.44 0.10
CA LEU A 61 -2.55 5.59 0.14
C LEU A 61 -3.26 4.35 0.69
N PHE A 62 -2.86 3.14 0.28
CA PHE A 62 -3.46 1.91 0.82
C PHE A 62 -3.12 1.67 2.30
N PHE A 63 -1.89 1.96 2.74
CA PHE A 63 -1.57 1.92 4.16
C PHE A 63 -2.36 2.94 4.97
N TYR A 64 -2.54 4.15 4.45
CA TYR A 64 -3.37 5.16 5.09
C TYR A 64 -4.83 4.69 5.25
N GLN A 65 -5.41 4.11 4.20
CA GLN A 65 -6.76 3.56 4.25
C GLN A 65 -6.88 2.41 5.27
N ALA A 66 -5.89 1.51 5.30
CA ALA A 66 -5.82 0.43 6.29
C ALA A 66 -5.74 0.97 7.73
N ALA A 67 -4.91 1.99 7.97
CA ALA A 67 -4.76 2.62 9.28
C ALA A 67 -6.07 3.29 9.73
N ARG A 68 -6.74 3.99 8.82
CA ARG A 68 -8.03 4.65 9.11
C ARG A 68 -9.14 3.64 9.44
N LEU A 69 -9.22 2.53 8.71
CA LEU A 69 -10.16 1.45 9.01
C LEU A 69 -9.84 0.76 10.33
N LYS A 70 -8.56 0.53 10.64
CA LYS A 70 -8.14 -0.03 11.92
C LYS A 70 -8.55 0.87 13.09
N LYS A 71 -8.34 2.18 12.97
CA LYS A 71 -8.79 3.16 13.97
C LYS A 71 -10.29 3.08 14.22
N LYS A 72 -11.09 3.06 13.14
CA LYS A 72 -12.55 2.93 13.23
C LYS A 72 -13.00 1.62 13.89
N LEU A 73 -12.31 0.52 13.60
CA LEU A 73 -12.62 -0.78 14.22
C LEU A 73 -12.38 -0.73 15.74
N THR A 74 -11.28 -0.11 16.18
CA THR A 74 -10.96 0.06 17.61
C THR A 74 -11.99 0.93 18.32
N GLU A 75 -12.41 2.05 17.72
CA GLU A 75 -13.46 2.92 18.29
C GLU A 75 -14.79 2.16 18.48
N MET A 76 -15.15 1.28 17.53
CA MET A 76 -16.35 0.43 17.64
C MET A 76 -16.23 -0.65 18.72
N ASP A 77 -15.02 -1.09 19.06
CA ASP A 77 -14.79 -2.04 20.15
C ASP A 77 -14.93 -1.32 21.50
N ASP A 78 -14.39 -0.10 21.64
CA ASP A 78 -14.46 0.70 22.85
C ASP A 78 -15.90 1.14 23.20
N GLU A 79 -16.70 1.55 22.21
CA GLU A 79 -18.11 1.92 22.43
C GLU A 79 -18.98 0.75 22.90
N GLN A 80 -18.66 -0.49 22.49
CA GLN A 80 -19.41 -1.68 22.92
C GLN A 80 -19.07 -2.14 24.34
N VAL A 81 -17.85 -1.87 24.83
CA VAL A 81 -17.43 -2.24 26.19
C VAL A 81 -18.01 -1.28 27.23
N ASN A 82 -18.27 -0.02 26.84
CA ASN A 82 -18.76 1.04 27.72
C ASN A 82 -20.29 1.15 27.79
N MET A 83 -21.03 0.21 27.17
CA MET A 83 -22.50 0.16 27.12
C MET A 83 -23.01 -1.11 27.81
#